data_AF-A0A1X7TEJ9-F1
#
_entry.id   AF-A0A1X7TEJ9-F1
#
_cell.length_a   1.000
_cell.length_b   1.000
_cell.length_c   1.000
_cell.angle_alpha   90.00
_cell.angle_beta   90.00
_cell.angle_gamma   90.00
#
_symmetry.space_group_name_H-M   'P 1'
#
loop_
_entity.id
_entity.type
_entity.pdbx_description
1 polymer ?
#
loop_
_entity_poly.entity_id
_entity_poly.type
_entity_poly.pdbx_seq_one_letter_code
_entity_poly.pdbx_strand_id
1 'polypeptide(L)'
;MEGSNLQKMQDEMSSTKYLIIDEMSIVGRKTFGMIDRRLRQPFPGKSQVVFGGCSISFFGVFGQLPPVMDLPIYNTVARSALSDQGYRAYSQFETAFTLTQVMRQSGQDPDQIRFWDILMRLRNGDTTMEDWNHLMEQTPTRIQDQSPYVNALRLFPTVEAVVDHNFAMLRVVILSLPSRQYTLQPKLHLMMLVAWNQL
;
A
#
# COMPACT_ATOMS: atom_id res chain seq x y z
N MET A 1 -6.06 -20.03 -17.32
CA MET A 1 -6.37 -20.94 -16.22
C MET A 1 -7.40 -21.90 -16.77
N GLU A 2 -7.24 -23.19 -16.54
CA GLU A 2 -8.02 -24.24 -17.19
C GLU A 2 -8.36 -25.33 -16.18
N GLY A 3 -9.34 -26.17 -16.53
CA GLY A 3 -9.74 -27.32 -15.72
C GLY A 3 -10.34 -26.94 -14.36
N SER A 4 -10.03 -27.74 -13.34
CA SER A 4 -10.63 -27.63 -11.99
C SER A 4 -10.43 -26.27 -11.32
N ASN A 5 -9.29 -25.63 -11.54
CA ASN A 5 -9.01 -24.30 -10.98
C ASN A 5 -9.92 -23.22 -11.58
N LEU A 6 -10.22 -23.31 -12.88
CA LEU A 6 -11.14 -22.39 -13.53
C LEU A 6 -12.57 -22.59 -13.02
N GLN A 7 -13.01 -23.84 -12.90
CA GLN A 7 -14.33 -24.15 -12.36
C GLN A 7 -14.50 -23.60 -10.94
N LYS A 8 -13.51 -23.81 -10.08
CA LYS A 8 -13.52 -23.26 -8.72
C LYS A 8 -13.65 -21.73 -8.72
N MET A 9 -12.89 -21.04 -9.57
CA MET A 9 -12.97 -19.58 -9.69
C MET A 9 -14.34 -19.12 -10.21
N GLN A 10 -14.93 -19.85 -11.18
CA GLN A 10 -16.28 -19.60 -11.68
C GLN A 10 -17.32 -19.74 -10.58
N ASP A 11 -17.22 -20.78 -9.76
CA ASP A 11 -18.14 -21.02 -8.65
C ASP A 11 -18.01 -19.92 -7.58
N GLU A 12 -16.78 -19.62 -7.15
CA GLU A 12 -16.48 -18.61 -6.13
C GLU A 12 -16.91 -17.19 -6.54
N MET A 13 -16.81 -16.86 -7.83
CA MET A 13 -17.12 -15.52 -8.33
C MET A 13 -18.48 -15.40 -9.00
N SER A 14 -19.27 -16.48 -9.05
CA SER A 14 -20.54 -16.56 -9.80
C SER A 14 -21.53 -15.43 -9.48
N SER A 15 -21.56 -14.98 -8.22
CA SER A 15 -22.42 -13.88 -7.75
C SER A 15 -21.70 -12.53 -7.62
N THR A 16 -20.41 -12.45 -7.94
CA THR A 16 -19.61 -11.23 -7.75
C THR A 16 -19.98 -10.18 -8.78
N LYS A 17 -20.48 -9.04 -8.31
CA LYS A 17 -20.88 -7.89 -9.14
C LYS A 17 -19.92 -6.72 -9.05
N TYR A 18 -19.22 -6.60 -7.93
CA TYR A 18 -18.34 -5.47 -7.62
C TYR A 18 -16.96 -5.96 -7.22
N LEU A 19 -15.93 -5.22 -7.63
CA LEU A 19 -14.57 -5.35 -7.12
C LEU A 19 -14.11 -3.99 -6.59
N ILE A 20 -13.68 -3.98 -5.33
CA ILE A 20 -13.10 -2.81 -4.68
C ILE A 20 -11.59 -2.96 -4.70
N ILE A 21 -10.90 -1.93 -5.17
CA ILE A 21 -9.44 -1.86 -5.20
C ILE A 21 -9.01 -0.64 -4.40
N ASP A 22 -8.38 -0.89 -3.25
CA ASP A 22 -7.76 0.15 -2.44
C ASP A 22 -6.31 0.39 -2.87
N GLU A 23 -5.76 1.55 -2.49
CA GLU A 23 -4.42 2.01 -2.86
C GLU A 23 -4.13 1.96 -4.37
N MET A 24 -5.01 2.59 -5.16
CA MET A 24 -4.91 2.62 -6.62
C MET A 24 -3.56 3.16 -7.15
N SER A 25 -2.82 3.96 -6.38
CA SER A 25 -1.55 4.57 -6.86
C SER A 25 -0.49 3.54 -7.24
N ILE A 26 -0.47 2.38 -6.56
CA ILE A 26 0.48 1.30 -6.83
C ILE A 26 -0.01 0.31 -7.88
N VAL A 27 -1.26 0.46 -8.35
CA VAL A 27 -1.83 -0.39 -9.40
C VAL A 27 -1.30 0.07 -10.76
N GLY A 28 -0.35 -0.69 -11.28
CA GLY A 28 0.20 -0.46 -12.61
C GLY A 28 -0.71 -0.91 -13.75
N ARG A 29 -0.46 -0.38 -14.95
CA ARG A 29 -1.22 -0.70 -16.16
C ARG A 29 -1.22 -2.19 -16.52
N LYS A 30 -0.08 -2.88 -16.41
CA LYS A 30 -0.03 -4.33 -16.67
C LYS A 30 -0.83 -5.08 -15.63
N THR A 31 -0.69 -4.72 -14.35
CA THR A 31 -1.49 -5.29 -13.26
C THR A 31 -2.98 -5.15 -13.54
N PHE A 32 -3.42 -3.96 -13.94
CA PHE A 32 -4.81 -3.73 -14.25
C PHE A 32 -5.30 -4.48 -15.51
N GLY A 33 -4.46 -4.58 -16.54
CA GLY A 33 -4.73 -5.43 -17.70
C GLY A 33 -4.86 -6.91 -17.34
N MET A 34 -4.08 -7.40 -16.36
CA MET A 34 -4.24 -8.76 -15.83
C MET A 34 -5.55 -8.93 -15.08
N ILE A 35 -5.95 -7.94 -14.26
CA ILE A 35 -7.23 -7.95 -13.56
C ILE A 35 -8.39 -8.06 -14.56
N ASP A 36 -8.42 -7.22 -15.61
CA ASP A 36 -9.42 -7.31 -16.68
C ASP A 36 -9.46 -8.70 -17.32
N ARG A 37 -8.31 -9.25 -17.71
CA ARG A 37 -8.23 -10.61 -18.30
C ARG A 37 -8.76 -11.68 -17.37
N ARG A 38 -8.46 -11.58 -16.07
CA ARG A 38 -8.87 -12.57 -15.07
C ARG A 38 -10.36 -12.49 -14.78
N LEU A 39 -10.91 -11.30 -14.65
CA LEU A 39 -12.34 -11.12 -14.39
C LEU A 39 -13.23 -11.57 -15.56
N ARG A 40 -12.71 -11.68 -16.78
CA ARG A 40 -13.43 -12.24 -17.93
C ARG A 40 -13.58 -13.77 -17.90
N GLN A 41 -12.81 -14.48 -17.09
CA GLN A 41 -12.78 -15.96 -17.05
C GLN A 41 -13.95 -16.58 -16.24
N PRO A 42 -14.34 -16.01 -15.08
CA PRO A 42 -15.46 -16.52 -14.28
C PRO A 42 -16.83 -16.42 -14.94
N PHE A 43 -16.99 -15.53 -15.91
CA PHE A 43 -18.29 -15.25 -16.54
C PHE A 43 -18.23 -15.57 -18.03
N PRO A 44 -18.37 -16.84 -18.46
CA PRO A 44 -18.22 -17.24 -19.87
C PRO A 44 -19.07 -16.40 -20.83
N GLY A 45 -20.33 -16.14 -20.46
CA GLY A 45 -21.27 -15.30 -21.23
C GLY A 45 -20.91 -13.81 -21.29
N LYS A 46 -19.93 -13.35 -20.50
CA LYS A 46 -19.43 -11.97 -20.46
C LYS A 46 -17.94 -11.86 -20.73
N SER A 47 -17.30 -12.92 -21.25
CA SER A 47 -15.86 -12.96 -21.49
C SER A 47 -15.33 -11.85 -22.42
N GLN A 48 -16.17 -11.30 -23.29
CA GLN A 48 -15.83 -10.18 -24.17
C GLN A 48 -16.04 -8.80 -23.53
N VAL A 49 -16.78 -8.75 -22.42
CA VAL A 49 -17.07 -7.51 -21.68
C VAL A 49 -15.88 -7.17 -20.78
N VAL A 50 -15.52 -5.89 -20.70
CA VAL A 50 -14.47 -5.43 -19.78
C VAL A 50 -14.82 -5.86 -18.35
N PHE A 51 -13.83 -6.40 -17.64
CA PHE A 51 -13.95 -6.97 -16.29
C PHE A 51 -15.00 -8.09 -16.17
N GLY A 52 -15.38 -8.77 -17.25
CA GLY A 52 -16.47 -9.75 -17.21
C GLY A 52 -17.81 -9.15 -16.79
N GLY A 53 -17.98 -7.83 -16.92
CA GLY A 53 -19.15 -7.09 -16.47
C GLY A 53 -19.19 -6.80 -14.96
N CYS A 54 -18.11 -7.01 -14.22
CA CYS A 54 -18.00 -6.52 -12.85
C CYS A 54 -17.82 -5.00 -12.85
N SER A 55 -18.53 -4.32 -11.95
CA SER A 55 -18.29 -2.91 -11.64
C SER A 55 -17.07 -2.78 -10.74
N ILE A 56 -16.16 -1.87 -11.06
CA ILE A 56 -14.92 -1.66 -10.30
C ILE A 56 -15.02 -0.33 -9.56
N SER A 57 -14.61 -0.31 -8.29
CA SER A 57 -14.49 0.92 -7.49
C SER A 57 -13.07 1.05 -6.97
N PHE A 58 -12.42 2.16 -7.33
CA PHE A 58 -11.07 2.48 -6.90
C PHE A 58 -11.07 3.46 -5.72
N PHE A 59 -10.13 3.22 -4.80
CA PHE A 59 -9.79 4.13 -3.72
C PHE A 59 -8.28 4.34 -3.71
N GLY A 60 -7.84 5.52 -3.32
CA GLY A 60 -6.42 5.86 -3.23
C GLY A 60 -6.09 7.23 -3.81
N VAL A 61 -4.80 7.58 -3.74
CA VAL A 61 -4.31 8.91 -4.10
C VAL A 61 -3.06 8.77 -4.98
N PHE A 62 -3.12 9.23 -6.23
CA PHE A 62 -1.98 9.15 -7.17
C PHE A 62 -0.73 9.93 -6.76
N GLY A 63 -0.84 10.86 -5.81
CA GLY A 63 0.30 11.55 -5.20
C GLY A 63 1.08 10.71 -4.19
N GLN A 64 0.71 9.45 -3.97
CA GLN A 64 1.47 8.48 -3.18
C GLN A 64 2.49 7.71 -4.05
N LEU A 65 3.00 6.59 -3.53
CA LEU A 65 3.97 5.76 -4.24
C LEU A 65 3.42 5.27 -5.60
N PRO A 66 4.21 5.39 -6.67
CA PRO A 66 3.83 4.88 -7.99
C PRO A 66 3.98 3.35 -8.05
N PRO A 67 3.46 2.71 -9.11
CA PRO A 67 3.64 1.27 -9.32
C PRO A 67 5.11 0.90 -9.51
N VAL A 68 5.54 -0.20 -8.91
CA VAL A 68 6.91 -0.72 -9.07
C VAL A 68 7.04 -1.41 -10.43
N MET A 69 8.02 -0.98 -11.24
CA MET A 69 8.35 -1.57 -12.54
C MET A 69 7.18 -1.62 -13.55
N ASP A 70 6.19 -0.76 -13.37
CA ASP A 70 5.03 -0.62 -14.26
C ASP A 70 4.70 0.86 -14.47
N LEU A 71 3.84 1.16 -15.43
CA LEU A 71 3.35 2.51 -15.65
C LEU A 71 2.16 2.80 -14.72
N PRO A 72 2.03 4.02 -14.16
CA PRO A 72 0.80 4.49 -13.54
C PRO A 72 -0.40 4.26 -14.45
N ILE A 73 -1.55 3.89 -13.87
CA ILE A 73 -2.74 3.46 -14.62
C ILE A 73 -3.25 4.49 -15.63
N TYR A 74 -3.11 5.78 -15.31
CA TYR A 74 -3.50 6.93 -16.14
C TYR A 74 -2.50 7.29 -17.24
N ASN A 75 -1.33 6.66 -17.29
CA ASN A 75 -0.30 6.98 -18.27
C ASN A 75 -0.75 6.56 -19.69
N THR A 76 -0.66 7.47 -20.65
CA THR A 76 -1.15 7.29 -22.03
C THR A 76 -0.14 6.69 -23.01
N VAL A 77 1.13 6.49 -22.60
CA VAL A 77 2.20 6.02 -23.49
C VAL A 77 1.99 4.55 -23.84
N ALA A 78 1.92 4.22 -25.13
CA ALA A 78 1.85 2.82 -25.57
C ALA A 78 3.10 2.04 -25.11
N ARG A 79 2.91 0.81 -24.61
CA ARG A 79 4.04 0.03 -24.05
C ARG A 79 4.03 -1.45 -24.41
N SER A 80 2.89 -2.12 -24.29
CA SER A 80 2.74 -3.55 -24.59
C SER A 80 1.27 -3.92 -24.61
N ALA A 81 0.90 -4.99 -25.31
CA ALA A 81 -0.51 -5.41 -25.43
C ALA A 81 -1.24 -5.52 -24.07
N LEU A 82 -0.58 -6.04 -23.04
CA LEU A 82 -1.16 -6.16 -21.69
C LEU A 82 -1.29 -4.79 -20.99
N SER A 83 -0.26 -3.95 -21.08
CA SER A 83 -0.29 -2.57 -20.55
C SER A 83 -1.35 -1.71 -21.25
N ASP A 84 -1.47 -1.85 -22.56
CA ASP A 84 -2.41 -1.09 -23.40
C ASP A 84 -3.85 -1.58 -23.18
N GLN A 85 -4.04 -2.87 -22.90
CA GLN A 85 -5.31 -3.39 -22.40
C GLN A 85 -5.68 -2.77 -21.05
N GLY A 86 -4.74 -2.70 -20.09
CA GLY A 86 -5.00 -2.06 -18.80
C GLY A 86 -5.38 -0.60 -18.94
N TYR A 87 -4.72 0.14 -19.82
CA TYR A 87 -5.11 1.53 -20.13
C TYR A 87 -6.53 1.60 -20.69
N ARG A 88 -6.86 0.80 -21.72
CA ARG A 88 -8.21 0.79 -22.31
C ARG A 88 -9.29 0.45 -21.29
N ALA A 89 -9.01 -0.48 -20.38
CA ALA A 89 -9.91 -0.85 -19.30
C ALA A 89 -10.10 0.31 -18.30
N TYR A 90 -9.03 1.04 -17.98
CA TYR A 90 -9.09 2.24 -17.13
C TYR A 90 -9.80 3.41 -17.82
N SER A 91 -9.69 3.53 -19.14
CA SER A 91 -10.40 4.54 -19.92
C SER A 91 -11.93 4.34 -19.96
N GLN A 92 -12.44 3.22 -19.44
CA GLN A 92 -13.90 3.00 -19.29
C GLN A 92 -14.48 3.71 -18.06
N PHE A 93 -13.65 4.26 -17.18
CA PHE A 93 -14.14 4.95 -15.99
C PHE A 93 -14.51 6.39 -16.34
N GLU A 94 -15.80 6.69 -16.25
CA GLU A 94 -16.35 8.01 -16.62
C GLU A 94 -16.58 8.91 -15.40
N THR A 95 -16.56 8.34 -14.20
CA THR A 95 -16.88 9.06 -12.96
C THR A 95 -15.72 8.98 -11.98
N ALA A 96 -15.35 10.12 -11.41
CA ALA A 96 -14.39 10.25 -10.33
C ALA A 96 -14.97 11.18 -9.25
N PHE A 97 -14.75 10.82 -7.99
CA PHE A 97 -15.14 11.62 -6.83
C PHE A 97 -13.88 12.01 -6.06
N THR A 98 -13.79 13.27 -5.64
CA THR A 98 -12.71 13.75 -4.78
C THR A 98 -13.25 13.99 -3.39
N LEU A 99 -12.73 13.28 -2.41
CA LEU A 99 -13.01 13.54 -0.99
C LEU A 99 -12.16 14.73 -0.53
N THR A 100 -12.79 15.73 0.07
CA THR A 100 -12.15 16.98 0.47
C THR A 100 -11.90 17.08 1.98
N GLN A 101 -12.61 16.28 2.79
CA GLN A 101 -12.46 16.29 4.24
C GLN A 101 -11.36 15.32 4.69
N VAL A 102 -10.36 15.85 5.38
CA VAL A 102 -9.28 15.06 5.99
C VAL A 102 -9.65 14.71 7.43
N MET A 103 -9.69 13.41 7.73
CA MET A 103 -10.09 12.91 9.05
C MET A 103 -8.90 12.51 9.94
N ARG A 104 -7.73 12.21 9.36
CA ARG A 104 -6.56 11.70 10.11
C ARG A 104 -5.83 12.79 10.92
N GLN A 105 -5.85 14.04 10.45
CA GLN A 105 -5.25 15.21 11.11
C GLN A 105 -6.30 16.32 11.29
N SER A 106 -7.52 15.98 11.69
CA SER A 106 -8.64 16.94 11.79
C SER A 106 -8.61 17.83 13.04
N GLY A 107 -7.51 17.83 13.80
CA GLY A 107 -7.38 18.67 14.99
C GLY A 107 -7.35 20.15 14.61
N GLN A 108 -7.85 20.99 15.52
CA GLN A 108 -7.81 22.46 15.39
C GLN A 108 -6.55 23.07 16.01
N ASP A 109 -5.60 22.21 16.38
CA ASP A 109 -4.32 22.63 16.93
C ASP A 109 -3.48 23.32 15.85
N PRO A 110 -2.92 24.52 16.10
CA PRO A 110 -2.16 25.28 15.11
C PRO A 110 -0.98 24.51 14.51
N ASP A 111 -0.29 23.66 15.28
CA ASP A 111 0.83 22.88 14.77
C ASP A 111 0.35 21.77 13.84
N GLN A 112 -0.79 21.13 14.14
CA GLN A 112 -1.42 20.16 13.24
C GLN A 112 -1.87 20.80 11.92
N ILE A 113 -2.46 22.00 11.98
CA ILE A 113 -2.88 22.75 10.78
C ILE A 113 -1.65 23.09 9.93
N ARG A 114 -0.58 23.62 10.55
CA ARG A 114 0.67 23.94 9.85
C ARG A 114 1.31 22.72 9.22
N PHE A 115 1.33 21.60 9.94
CA PHE A 115 1.86 20.34 9.42
C PHE A 115 1.04 19.83 8.23
N TRP A 116 -0.29 19.93 8.30
CA TRP A 116 -1.16 19.56 7.18
C TRP A 116 -0.90 20.41 5.93
N ASP A 117 -0.76 21.73 6.11
CA ASP A 117 -0.43 22.66 5.02
C ASP A 117 0.89 22.29 4.33
N ILE A 118 1.91 21.94 5.13
CA ILE A 118 3.21 21.44 4.63
C ILE A 118 3.01 20.16 3.81
N LEU A 119 2.23 19.19 4.31
CA LEU A 119 1.97 17.93 3.61
C LEU A 119 1.25 18.15 2.27
N MET A 120 0.32 19.11 2.19
CA MET A 120 -0.38 19.43 0.94
C MET A 120 0.56 20.08 -0.08
N ARG A 121 1.43 20.99 0.34
CA ARG A 121 2.48 21.56 -0.53
C ARG A 121 3.48 20.49 -0.98
N LEU A 122 3.94 19.64 -0.07
CA LEU A 122 4.85 18.53 -0.36
C LEU A 122 4.26 17.58 -1.41
N ARG A 123 2.99 17.24 -1.27
CA ARG A 123 2.27 16.39 -2.22
C ARG A 123 2.28 16.94 -3.66
N ASN A 124 2.17 18.26 -3.81
CA ASN A 124 2.11 18.91 -5.12
C ASN A 124 3.48 19.34 -5.66
N GLY A 125 4.54 19.24 -4.83
CA GLY A 125 5.88 19.74 -5.18
C GLY A 125 6.06 21.25 -4.94
N ASP A 126 5.15 21.90 -4.23
CA ASP A 126 5.15 23.34 -3.95
C ASP A 126 5.83 23.69 -2.61
N THR A 127 6.79 22.86 -2.17
CA THR A 127 7.42 22.99 -0.84
C THR A 127 8.33 24.21 -0.80
N THR A 128 8.27 24.96 0.30
CA THR A 128 9.10 26.15 0.54
C THR A 128 10.32 25.84 1.41
N MET A 129 11.29 26.76 1.45
CA MET A 129 12.42 26.66 2.38
C MET A 129 11.96 26.73 3.85
N GLU A 130 10.87 27.45 4.13
CA GLU A 130 10.29 27.51 5.47
C GLU A 130 9.74 26.15 5.89
N ASP A 131 8.98 25.49 4.99
CA ASP A 131 8.46 24.14 5.22
C ASP A 131 9.59 23.16 5.52
N TRP A 132 10.67 23.21 4.72
CA TRP A 132 11.86 22.39 4.92
C TRP A 132 12.49 22.64 6.30
N ASN A 133 12.73 23.91 6.65
CA ASN A 133 13.35 24.27 7.92
C ASN A 133 12.50 23.78 9.11
N HIS A 134 11.17 23.89 9.02
CA HIS A 134 10.27 23.41 10.05
C HIS A 134 10.30 21.88 10.19
N LEU A 135 10.29 21.13 9.07
CA LEU A 135 10.44 19.68 9.13
C LEU A 135 11.78 19.25 9.73
N MET A 136 12.85 20.00 9.49
CA MET A 136 14.16 19.71 10.07
C MET A 136 14.21 19.89 11.59
N GLU A 137 13.33 20.69 12.20
CA GLU A 137 13.18 20.80 13.66
C GLU A 137 12.75 19.47 14.30
N GLN A 138 12.09 18.60 13.54
CA GLN A 138 11.58 17.30 14.00
C GLN A 138 12.57 16.14 13.77
N THR A 139 13.86 16.45 13.62
CA THR A 139 14.90 15.43 13.43
C THR A 139 15.50 14.98 14.77
N PRO A 140 16.07 13.75 14.85
CA PRO A 140 16.65 13.24 16.10
C PRO A 140 17.75 14.13 16.69
N THR A 141 18.43 14.93 15.87
CA THR A 141 19.47 15.86 16.33
C THR A 141 18.91 17.12 17.00
N ARG A 142 17.64 17.44 16.77
CA ARG A 142 16.99 18.65 17.30
C ARG A 142 15.94 18.36 18.38
N ILE A 143 15.40 17.14 18.42
CA ILE A 143 14.47 16.71 19.48
C ILE A 143 15.27 16.36 20.74
N GLN A 144 14.98 17.05 21.85
CA GLN A 144 15.66 16.86 23.13
C GLN A 144 15.24 15.55 23.83
N ASP A 145 13.95 15.24 23.86
CA ASP A 145 13.43 14.03 24.47
C ASP A 145 13.09 12.98 23.41
N GLN A 146 13.96 11.97 23.30
CA GLN A 146 13.74 10.85 22.39
C GLN A 146 12.97 9.69 23.03
N SER A 147 12.67 9.76 24.34
CA SER A 147 12.02 8.69 25.07
C SER A 147 10.68 8.22 24.47
N PRO A 148 9.83 9.10 23.90
CA PRO A 148 8.57 8.65 23.27
C PRO A 148 8.79 7.79 22.02
N TYR A 149 9.95 7.92 21.37
CA TYR A 149 10.24 7.29 20.08
C TYR A 149 11.03 5.98 20.20
N VAL A 150 11.38 5.56 21.42
CA VAL A 150 12.18 4.34 21.65
C VAL A 150 11.49 3.11 21.04
N ASN A 151 10.17 2.99 21.23
CA ASN A 151 9.36 1.88 20.74
C ASN A 151 8.39 2.28 19.62
N ALA A 152 8.57 3.46 19.02
CA ALA A 152 7.71 3.92 17.94
C ALA A 152 7.91 3.09 16.66
N LEU A 153 6.86 2.99 15.85
CA LEU A 153 6.96 2.44 14.50
C LEU A 153 7.97 3.25 13.69
N ARG A 154 8.90 2.56 13.02
CA ARG A 154 9.89 3.18 12.14
C ARG A 154 9.64 2.80 10.69
N LEU A 155 9.70 3.81 9.82
CA LEU A 155 9.62 3.65 8.38
C LEU A 155 11.03 3.75 7.79
N PHE A 156 11.33 2.86 6.85
CA PHE A 156 12.62 2.81 6.18
C PHE A 156 12.42 2.74 4.66
N PRO A 157 13.36 3.31 3.88
CA PRO A 157 13.26 3.30 2.42
C PRO A 157 13.54 1.91 1.82
N THR A 158 14.23 1.01 2.53
CA THR A 158 14.63 -0.30 2.02
C THR A 158 14.26 -1.43 2.98
N VAL A 159 13.99 -2.61 2.41
CA VAL A 159 13.73 -3.83 3.17
C VAL A 159 14.95 -4.22 4.02
N GLU A 160 16.16 -4.03 3.50
CA GLU A 160 17.40 -4.31 4.24
C GLU A 160 17.46 -3.50 5.55
N ALA A 161 17.19 -2.20 5.50
CA ALA A 161 17.17 -1.35 6.69
C ALA A 161 16.04 -1.74 7.68
N VAL A 162 14.87 -2.16 7.17
CA VAL A 162 13.80 -2.72 8.00
C VAL A 162 14.28 -3.97 8.73
N VAL A 163 14.94 -4.88 8.00
CA VAL A 163 15.46 -6.14 8.53
C VAL A 163 16.50 -5.88 9.61
N ASP A 164 17.48 -5.02 9.34
CA ASP A 164 18.53 -4.66 10.29
C ASP A 164 17.96 -4.04 11.57
N HIS A 165 17.02 -3.09 11.43
CA HIS A 165 16.37 -2.46 12.57
C HIS A 165 15.57 -3.48 13.40
N ASN A 166 14.76 -4.32 12.74
CA ASN A 166 13.94 -5.32 13.41
C ASN A 166 14.81 -6.36 14.15
N PHE A 167 15.93 -6.79 13.55
CA PHE A 167 16.87 -7.68 14.22
C PHE A 167 17.54 -7.03 15.43
N ALA A 168 17.92 -5.75 15.34
CA ALA A 168 18.48 -5.02 16.47
C ALA A 168 17.48 -4.93 17.64
N MET A 169 16.22 -4.59 17.35
CA MET A 169 15.15 -4.51 18.37
C MET A 169 14.84 -5.88 18.98
N LEU A 170 14.79 -6.94 18.18
CA LEU A 170 14.54 -8.30 18.66
C LEU A 170 15.63 -8.76 19.63
N ARG A 171 16.91 -8.43 19.39
CA ARG A 171 18.00 -8.74 20.33
C ARG A 171 17.82 -8.07 21.68
N VAL A 172 17.41 -6.80 21.70
CA VAL A 172 17.10 -6.08 22.95
C VAL A 172 16.00 -6.79 23.72
N VAL A 173 14.91 -7.16 23.03
CA VAL A 173 13.79 -7.90 23.65
C VAL A 173 14.26 -9.25 24.20
N ILE A 174 14.97 -10.05 23.41
CA ILE A 174 15.44 -11.39 23.84
C ILE A 174 16.38 -11.29 25.05
N LEU A 175 17.31 -10.32 25.07
CA LEU A 175 18.25 -10.12 26.17
C LEU A 175 17.56 -9.57 27.44
N SER A 176 16.40 -8.92 27.30
CA SER A 176 15.60 -8.43 28.42
C SER A 176 14.70 -9.50 29.07
N LEU A 177 14.54 -10.67 28.42
CA LEU A 177 13.72 -11.75 28.96
C LEU A 177 14.51 -12.52 30.06
N PRO A 178 13.87 -12.86 31.19
CA PRO A 178 14.50 -13.66 32.22
C PRO A 178 14.93 -15.02 31.66
N SER A 179 16.12 -15.48 32.07
CA SER A 179 16.81 -16.66 31.52
C SER A 179 15.97 -17.94 31.60
N ARG A 180 15.17 -18.20 30.58
CA ARG A 180 14.74 -19.56 30.22
C ARG A 180 15.59 -19.97 29.01
N GLN A 181 16.21 -21.14 29.09
CA GLN A 181 17.03 -21.70 28.03
C GLN A 181 16.17 -21.90 26.78
N TYR A 182 16.21 -20.94 25.85
CA TYR A 182 15.62 -21.10 24.53
C TYR A 182 16.71 -21.60 23.58
N THR A 183 16.55 -22.83 23.11
CA THR A 183 17.45 -23.40 22.10
C THR A 183 17.11 -22.77 20.75
N LEU A 184 17.94 -21.85 20.27
CA LEU A 184 17.83 -21.29 18.92
C LEU A 184 18.23 -22.37 17.91
N GLN A 185 17.26 -22.92 17.17
CA GLN A 185 17.58 -23.72 16.00
C GLN A 185 17.84 -22.81 14.80
N PRO A 186 18.97 -22.96 14.10
CA PRO A 186 19.29 -22.15 12.93
C PRO A 186 18.52 -22.68 11.72
N LYS A 187 17.30 -22.20 11.51
CA LYS A 187 16.69 -22.16 10.18
C LYS A 187 16.12 -20.77 9.93
N LEU A 188 16.80 -20.02 9.07
CA LEU A 188 16.26 -18.85 8.38
C LEU A 188 14.99 -19.29 7.65
N HIS A 189 13.82 -19.04 8.24
CA HIS A 189 12.55 -18.72 7.59
C HIS A 189 11.61 -18.24 8.70
N LEU A 190 11.41 -16.91 8.74
CA LEU A 190 10.32 -16.18 9.40
C LEU A 190 9.62 -16.93 10.54
N MET A 191 10.18 -16.91 11.75
CA MET A 191 9.50 -17.43 12.94
C MET A 191 8.81 -16.27 13.66
N MET A 192 7.51 -16.10 13.37
CA MET A 192 6.62 -15.23 14.11
C MET A 192 6.29 -15.94 15.44
N LEU A 193 6.90 -15.53 16.55
CA LEU A 193 6.58 -16.03 17.88
C LEU A 193 5.28 -15.39 18.35
N VAL A 194 4.15 -16.11 18.21
CA VAL A 194 2.89 -15.77 18.87
C VAL A 194 2.90 -16.44 20.25
N ALA A 195 2.97 -15.64 21.32
CA ALA A 195 2.76 -16.13 22.67
C ALA A 195 1.25 -16.27 22.92
N TRP A 196 0.79 -17.50 23.14
CA TRP A 196 -0.56 -17.77 23.62
C TRP A 196 -0.55 -17.69 25.15
N ASN A 197 -1.25 -16.73 25.73
CA ASN A 197 -1.62 -16.79 27.15
C ASN A 197 -2.96 -17.51 27.23
N GLN A 198 -2.98 -18.69 27.85
CA GLN A 198 -4.22 -19.28 28.33
C GLN A 198 -4.60 -18.61 29.66
N LEU A 199 -5.80 -18.03 29.71
CA LEU A 199 -6.65 -17.98 30.88
C LEU A 199 -7.98 -18.62 30.48
#